data_AF-A0A6F9A082-F1
#
_entry.id   AF-A0A6F9A082-F1
#
_cell.length_a   1.000
_cell.length_b   1.000
_cell.length_c   1.000
_cell.angle_alpha   90.00
_cell.angle_beta   90.00
_cell.angle_gamma   90.00
#
_symmetry.space_group_name_H-M   'P 1'
#
loop_
_entity.id
_entity.type
_entity.pdbx_description
1 polymer ?
#
loop_
_entity_poly.entity_id
_entity_poly.type
_entity_poly.pdbx_seq_one_letter_code
_entity_poly.pdbx_strand_id
1 'polypeptide(L)'
;MAVSKEQDGRPGKPPGKESQRLIIAKTPVEEQRLKLERLMRNPDKPAPIPDRPKEWNPRAPPEFVRDVMGSSAGAGSGEFHVYRHLRRREYQRQDFLDKMTEKQKMDLVYLDKVSDNQQAADERTAKRRKKREKLKQKKLMAKKAKQDANKGEDSEKSSSSSEEDDQEREAEDDAEAPSFVMGK
;
A
#
# COMPACT_ATOMS: atom_id res chain seq x y z
N MET A 1 27.47 -59.64 -44.03
CA MET A 1 26.43 -58.64 -43.70
C MET A 1 26.82 -57.99 -42.38
N ALA A 2 27.36 -56.77 -42.43
CA ALA A 2 27.73 -56.01 -41.25
C ALA A 2 26.48 -55.29 -40.71
N VAL A 3 26.08 -55.57 -39.47
CA VAL A 3 24.93 -54.93 -38.83
C VAL A 3 25.44 -53.75 -38.01
N SER A 4 25.26 -52.55 -38.56
CA SER A 4 25.46 -51.27 -37.90
C SER A 4 24.45 -51.13 -36.76
N LYS A 5 24.93 -51.07 -35.51
CA LYS A 5 24.08 -50.83 -34.34
C LYS A 5 23.93 -49.32 -34.17
N GLU A 6 22.82 -48.78 -34.65
CA GLU A 6 22.42 -47.40 -34.43
C GLU A 6 22.31 -47.12 -32.93
N GLN A 7 23.00 -46.09 -32.45
CA GLN A 7 22.86 -45.63 -31.07
C GLN A 7 21.68 -44.66 -31.00
N ASP A 8 20.63 -45.06 -30.27
CA ASP A 8 19.49 -44.24 -29.93
C ASP A 8 19.93 -42.94 -29.24
N GLY A 9 19.71 -41.80 -29.91
CA GLY A 9 19.92 -40.45 -29.39
C GLY A 9 18.91 -40.08 -28.31
N ARG A 10 19.04 -40.67 -27.12
CA ARG A 10 18.34 -40.18 -25.92
C ARG A 10 19.05 -38.91 -25.43
N PRO A 11 18.35 -37.76 -25.29
CA PRO A 11 18.98 -36.56 -24.74
C PRO A 11 19.48 -36.86 -23.33
N GLY A 12 20.77 -36.68 -23.12
CA GLY A 12 21.45 -36.94 -21.85
C GLY A 12 20.76 -36.22 -20.71
N LYS A 13 20.58 -36.94 -19.60
CA LYS A 13 20.11 -36.39 -18.32
C LYS A 13 21.05 -35.24 -17.94
N PRO A 14 20.55 -34.03 -17.59
CA PRO A 14 21.42 -32.92 -17.23
C PRO A 14 22.33 -33.33 -16.06
N PRO A 15 23.59 -32.86 -16.02
CA PRO A 15 24.55 -33.24 -14.99
C PRO A 15 23.92 -33.02 -13.62
N GLY A 16 23.95 -34.06 -12.79
CA GLY A 16 23.36 -34.06 -11.46
C GLY A 16 23.89 -32.87 -10.65
N LYS A 17 22.99 -32.21 -9.93
CA LYS A 17 23.31 -31.05 -9.08
C LYS A 17 24.47 -31.41 -8.16
N GLU A 18 25.61 -30.74 -8.32
CA GLU A 18 26.75 -30.85 -7.42
C GLU A 18 26.30 -30.55 -5.99
N SER A 19 26.53 -31.49 -5.07
CA SER A 19 26.17 -31.37 -3.66
C SER A 19 27.04 -30.29 -3.00
N GLN A 20 26.45 -29.12 -2.75
CA GLN A 20 27.13 -28.06 -2.03
C GLN A 20 27.32 -28.41 -0.57
N ARG A 21 28.43 -27.96 0.01
CA ARG A 21 28.64 -27.97 1.46
C ARG A 21 27.59 -27.07 2.11
N LEU A 22 26.94 -27.57 3.15
CA LEU A 22 25.97 -26.81 3.93
C LEU A 22 26.70 -25.68 4.67
N ILE A 23 26.59 -24.45 4.16
CA ILE A 23 27.10 -23.24 4.82
C ILE A 23 25.95 -22.63 5.61
N ILE A 24 26.11 -22.58 6.93
CA ILE A 24 25.18 -21.85 7.81
C ILE A 24 25.58 -20.38 7.76
N ALA A 25 24.69 -19.54 7.24
CA ALA A 25 24.90 -18.10 7.23
C ALA A 25 24.90 -17.55 8.66
N LYS A 26 25.91 -16.73 9.00
CA LYS A 26 26.01 -16.03 10.29
C LYS A 26 25.54 -14.59 10.19
N THR A 27 25.56 -14.02 8.99
CA THR A 27 25.17 -12.63 8.72
C THR A 27 24.05 -12.57 7.67
N PRO A 28 23.20 -11.52 7.68
CA PRO A 28 22.16 -11.36 6.65
C PRO A 28 22.74 -11.22 5.24
N VAL A 29 23.95 -10.66 5.13
CA VAL A 29 24.69 -10.55 3.87
C VAL A 29 25.05 -11.94 3.33
N GLU A 30 25.50 -12.86 4.20
CA GLU A 30 25.77 -14.24 3.80
C GLU A 30 24.52 -14.99 3.35
N GLU A 31 23.36 -14.76 3.98
CA GLU A 31 22.09 -15.36 3.51
C GLU A 31 21.72 -14.89 2.11
N GLN A 32 21.85 -13.59 1.85
CA GLN A 32 21.59 -13.01 0.53
C GLN A 32 22.58 -13.56 -0.50
N ARG A 33 23.87 -13.63 -0.15
CA ARG A 33 24.90 -14.22 -1.00
C ARG A 33 24.55 -15.67 -1.39
N LEU A 34 24.16 -16.51 -0.44
CA LEU A 34 23.77 -17.90 -0.72
C LEU A 34 22.52 -17.99 -1.62
N LYS A 35 21.53 -17.12 -1.40
CA LYS A 35 20.34 -17.02 -2.26
C LYS A 35 20.70 -16.57 -3.69
N LEU A 36 21.61 -15.61 -3.82
CA LEU A 36 22.12 -15.12 -5.11
C LEU A 36 22.93 -16.19 -5.83
N GLU A 37 23.87 -16.86 -5.16
CA GLU A 37 24.65 -17.97 -5.73
C GLU A 37 23.72 -19.11 -6.22
N ARG A 38 22.64 -19.40 -5.48
CA ARG A 38 21.61 -20.36 -5.90
C ARG A 38 20.87 -19.93 -7.16
N LEU A 39 20.57 -18.63 -7.31
CA LEU A 39 19.86 -18.08 -8.46
C LEU A 39 20.78 -18.01 -9.69
N MET A 40 22.02 -17.55 -9.50
CA MET A 40 23.05 -17.43 -10.55
C MET A 40 23.57 -18.77 -11.07
N ARG A 41 23.35 -19.87 -10.34
CA ARG A 41 23.64 -21.22 -10.83
C ARG A 41 22.88 -21.56 -12.12
N ASN A 42 21.69 -21.00 -12.31
CA ASN A 42 20.89 -21.19 -13.52
C ASN A 42 20.33 -19.83 -13.99
N PRO A 43 21.13 -19.02 -14.71
CA PRO A 43 20.73 -17.66 -15.10
C PRO A 43 19.58 -17.64 -16.12
N ASP A 44 19.45 -18.70 -16.94
CA ASP A 44 18.40 -18.81 -17.96
C ASP A 44 17.01 -19.10 -17.37
N LYS A 45 16.94 -19.56 -16.12
CA LYS A 45 15.66 -19.87 -15.47
C LYS A 45 15.08 -18.59 -14.86
N PRO A 46 13.86 -18.17 -15.24
CA PRO A 46 13.23 -17.00 -14.63
C PRO A 46 13.08 -17.20 -13.12
N ALA A 47 13.37 -16.15 -12.37
CA ALA A 47 13.22 -16.16 -10.92
C ALA A 47 11.74 -16.33 -10.55
N PRO A 48 11.38 -17.24 -9.62
CA PRO A 48 10.01 -17.39 -9.16
C PRO A 48 9.64 -16.21 -8.27
N ILE A 49 9.01 -15.18 -8.86
CA ILE A 49 8.40 -14.09 -8.12
C ILE A 49 7.00 -14.57 -7.70
N PRO A 50 6.69 -14.65 -6.39
CA PRO A 50 5.38 -15.08 -5.94
C PRO A 50 4.34 -14.01 -6.24
N ASP A 51 3.21 -14.43 -6.81
CA ASP A 51 2.04 -13.57 -6.93
C ASP A 51 1.45 -13.25 -5.55
N ARG A 52 0.62 -12.20 -5.50
CA ARG A 52 -0.08 -11.80 -4.26
C ARG A 52 -0.80 -13.02 -3.66
N PRO A 53 -0.63 -13.30 -2.36
CA PRO A 53 -1.29 -14.43 -1.72
C PRO A 53 -2.81 -14.29 -1.86
N LYS A 54 -3.46 -15.34 -2.37
CA LYS A 54 -4.91 -15.38 -2.53
C LYS A 54 -5.56 -15.47 -1.15
N GLU A 55 -6.50 -14.57 -0.87
CA GLU A 55 -7.32 -14.64 0.35
C GLU A 55 -8.16 -15.93 0.34
N TRP A 56 -8.31 -16.55 1.51
CA TRP A 56 -9.13 -17.74 1.66
C TRP A 56 -10.60 -17.37 1.47
N ASN A 57 -11.27 -18.00 0.51
CA ASN A 57 -12.69 -17.80 0.24
C ASN A 57 -13.43 -19.12 0.50
N PRO A 58 -14.59 -19.13 1.20
CA PRO A 58 -15.43 -20.32 1.30
C PRO A 58 -15.69 -20.92 -0.09
N ARG A 59 -15.61 -22.25 -0.18
CA ARG A 59 -15.92 -22.96 -1.43
C ARG A 59 -17.40 -22.77 -1.74
N ALA A 60 -17.70 -22.46 -3.01
CA ALA A 60 -19.08 -22.42 -3.47
C ALA A 60 -19.78 -23.77 -3.20
N PRO A 61 -21.06 -23.74 -2.78
CA PRO A 61 -21.82 -24.97 -2.62
C PRO A 61 -21.92 -25.71 -3.98
N PRO A 62 -21.84 -27.04 -3.99
CA PRO A 62 -22.06 -27.82 -5.21
C PRO A 62 -23.50 -27.60 -5.68
N GLU A 63 -23.67 -27.49 -6.99
CA GLU A 63 -24.95 -27.10 -7.57
C GLU A 63 -25.96 -28.26 -7.60
N PHE A 64 -25.50 -29.49 -7.87
CA PHE A 64 -26.30 -30.71 -7.68
C PHE A 64 -25.68 -31.66 -6.66
N VAL A 65 -26.51 -32.09 -5.71
CA VAL A 65 -26.22 -33.21 -4.81
C VAL A 65 -26.87 -34.46 -5.40
N ARG A 66 -26.06 -35.49 -5.73
CA ARG A 66 -26.51 -36.69 -6.47
C ARG A 66 -27.00 -37.80 -5.55
N ASP A 67 -26.57 -37.76 -4.31
CA ASP A 67 -26.69 -38.77 -3.27
C ASP A 67 -27.80 -38.45 -2.26
N VAL A 68 -28.81 -37.68 -2.68
CA VAL A 68 -29.96 -37.34 -1.85
C VAL A 68 -30.88 -38.56 -1.74
N MET A 69 -31.00 -39.09 -0.54
CA MET A 69 -31.97 -40.14 -0.20
C MET A 69 -33.38 -39.54 -0.05
N GLY A 70 -34.43 -40.33 -0.30
CA GLY A 70 -35.82 -39.85 -0.30
C GLY A 70 -36.26 -39.17 1.01
N SER A 71 -37.19 -38.23 0.92
CA SER A 71 -37.56 -37.34 2.06
C SER A 71 -38.15 -38.06 3.28
N SER A 72 -38.71 -39.25 3.09
CA SER A 72 -39.27 -40.08 4.18
C SER A 72 -38.32 -41.20 4.63
N ALA A 73 -37.12 -41.29 4.06
CA ALA A 73 -36.14 -42.29 4.46
C ALA A 73 -35.59 -41.97 5.87
N GLY A 74 -35.30 -43.02 6.64
CA GLY A 74 -34.76 -42.89 8.00
C GLY A 74 -33.32 -42.35 8.01
N ALA A 75 -32.83 -41.99 9.20
CA ALA A 75 -31.45 -41.54 9.38
C ALA A 75 -30.46 -42.70 9.11
N GLY A 76 -29.66 -42.58 8.05
CA GLY A 76 -28.58 -43.52 7.76
C GLY A 76 -27.36 -43.32 8.66
N SER A 77 -26.47 -44.31 8.70
CA SER A 77 -25.23 -44.23 9.51
C SER A 77 -24.27 -43.11 9.08
N GLY A 78 -24.32 -42.69 7.80
CA GLY A 78 -23.50 -41.62 7.24
C GLY A 78 -24.06 -40.20 7.48
N GLU A 79 -25.32 -40.06 7.86
CA GLU A 79 -26.01 -38.76 7.93
C GLU A 79 -25.36 -37.81 8.95
N PHE A 80 -24.89 -38.37 10.08
CA PHE A 80 -24.15 -37.60 11.08
C PHE A 80 -22.89 -36.94 10.51
N HIS A 81 -22.15 -37.64 9.66
CA HIS A 81 -20.94 -37.09 9.06
C HIS A 81 -21.26 -36.04 7.98
N VAL A 82 -22.34 -36.23 7.22
CA VAL A 82 -22.85 -35.23 6.29
C VAL A 82 -23.18 -33.92 7.03
N TYR A 83 -23.97 -34.00 8.10
CA TYR A 83 -24.30 -32.83 8.94
C TYR A 83 -23.05 -32.18 9.54
N ARG A 84 -22.11 -32.97 10.07
CA ARG A 84 -20.84 -32.44 10.62
C ARG A 84 -20.04 -31.65 9.59
N HIS A 85 -19.93 -32.15 8.36
CA HIS A 85 -19.23 -31.46 7.28
C HIS A 85 -19.97 -30.22 6.81
N LEU A 86 -21.30 -30.30 6.68
CA LEU A 86 -22.15 -29.17 6.30
C LEU A 86 -22.08 -28.05 7.35
N ARG A 87 -22.24 -28.38 8.63
CA ARG A 87 -22.16 -27.41 9.74
C ARG A 87 -20.80 -26.73 9.80
N ARG A 88 -19.71 -27.48 9.65
CA ARG A 88 -18.35 -26.90 9.61
C ARG A 88 -18.21 -25.96 8.42
N ARG A 89 -18.68 -26.35 7.23
CA ARG A 89 -18.62 -25.52 6.03
C ARG A 89 -19.43 -24.22 6.23
N GLU A 90 -20.60 -24.32 6.84
CA GLU A 90 -21.48 -23.17 7.05
C GLU A 90 -20.91 -22.20 8.08
N TYR A 91 -20.39 -22.68 9.21
CA TYR A 91 -19.72 -21.82 10.19
C TYR A 91 -18.51 -21.12 9.59
N GLN A 92 -17.67 -21.84 8.83
CA GLN A 92 -16.55 -21.23 8.13
C GLN A 92 -16.98 -20.15 7.13
N ARG A 93 -18.12 -20.34 6.46
CA ARG A 93 -18.70 -19.35 5.53
C ARG A 93 -19.21 -18.13 6.29
N GLN A 94 -19.90 -18.34 7.41
CA GLN A 94 -20.48 -17.28 8.23
C GLN A 94 -19.38 -16.44 8.91
N ASP A 95 -18.40 -17.09 9.53
CA ASP A 95 -17.22 -16.43 10.12
C ASP A 95 -16.45 -15.59 9.08
N PHE A 96 -16.37 -16.07 7.83
CA PHE A 96 -15.73 -15.32 6.75
C PHE A 96 -16.53 -14.08 6.36
N LEU A 97 -17.84 -14.21 6.23
CA LEU A 97 -18.72 -13.09 5.88
C LEU A 97 -18.67 -12.01 6.96
N ASP A 98 -18.70 -12.41 8.23
CA ASP A 98 -18.64 -11.51 9.37
C ASP A 98 -17.30 -10.76 9.39
N LYS A 99 -16.17 -11.47 9.28
CA LYS A 99 -14.82 -10.87 9.21
C LYS A 99 -14.65 -9.92 8.02
N MET A 100 -15.17 -10.28 6.85
CA MET A 100 -15.11 -9.42 5.67
C MET A 100 -15.94 -8.16 5.86
N THR A 101 -17.12 -8.29 6.46
CA THR A 101 -18.02 -7.16 6.76
C THR A 101 -17.38 -6.21 7.77
N GLU A 102 -16.78 -6.75 8.83
CA GLU A 102 -16.04 -5.97 9.83
C GLU A 102 -14.86 -5.24 9.21
N LYS A 103 -14.02 -5.94 8.42
CA LYS A 103 -12.89 -5.33 7.72
C LYS A 103 -13.34 -4.19 6.81
N GLN A 104 -14.37 -4.41 5.98
CA GLN A 104 -14.91 -3.38 5.08
C GLN A 104 -15.42 -2.16 5.86
N LYS A 105 -16.14 -2.35 6.97
CA LYS A 105 -16.59 -1.24 7.82
C LYS A 105 -15.42 -0.44 8.37
N MET A 106 -14.39 -1.12 8.88
CA MET A 106 -13.20 -0.47 9.42
C MET A 106 -12.41 0.28 8.35
N ASP A 107 -12.29 -0.30 7.16
CA ASP A 107 -11.61 0.33 6.01
C ASP A 107 -12.35 1.59 5.56
N LEU A 108 -13.69 1.56 5.47
CA LEU A 108 -14.50 2.74 5.14
C LEU A 108 -14.33 3.85 6.16
N VAL A 109 -14.46 3.53 7.46
CA VAL A 109 -14.26 4.50 8.55
C VAL A 109 -12.85 5.09 8.53
N TYR A 110 -11.84 4.29 8.17
CA TYR A 110 -10.48 4.78 8.02
C TYR A 110 -10.33 5.74 6.84
N LEU A 111 -10.87 5.40 5.68
CA LEU A 111 -10.81 6.24 4.49
C LEU A 111 -11.54 7.57 4.70
N ASP A 112 -12.71 7.54 5.33
CA ASP A 112 -13.47 8.74 5.68
C ASP A 112 -12.65 9.66 6.60
N LYS A 113 -12.07 9.11 7.67
CA LYS A 113 -11.19 9.87 8.58
C LYS A 113 -9.98 10.47 7.87
N VAL A 114 -9.35 9.72 6.96
CA VAL A 114 -8.20 10.21 6.19
C VAL A 114 -8.63 11.35 5.27
N SER A 115 -9.77 11.22 4.59
CA SER A 115 -10.35 12.27 3.75
C SER A 115 -10.65 13.53 4.57
N ASP A 116 -11.30 13.40 5.72
CA ASP A 116 -11.65 14.53 6.59
C ASP A 116 -10.40 15.27 7.08
N ASN A 117 -9.37 14.52 7.49
CA ASN A 117 -8.09 15.09 7.90
C ASN A 117 -7.38 15.83 6.75
N GLN A 118 -7.42 15.27 5.53
CA GLN A 118 -6.87 15.93 4.34
C GLN A 118 -7.62 17.22 4.02
N GLN A 119 -8.95 17.20 4.05
CA GLN A 119 -9.78 18.38 3.82
C GLN A 119 -9.51 19.46 4.88
N ALA A 120 -9.45 19.09 6.16
CA ALA A 120 -9.13 20.03 7.24
C ALA A 120 -7.73 20.66 7.08
N ALA A 121 -6.73 19.86 6.68
CA ALA A 121 -5.38 20.36 6.41
C ALA A 121 -5.35 21.29 5.19
N ASP A 122 -6.09 20.97 4.13
CA ASP A 122 -6.19 21.78 2.91
C ASP A 122 -6.94 23.09 3.17
N GLU A 123 -8.00 23.08 3.96
CA GLU A 123 -8.71 24.29 4.38
C GLU A 123 -7.82 25.23 5.19
N ARG A 124 -7.09 24.68 6.18
CA ARG A 124 -6.10 25.46 6.97
C ARG A 124 -5.03 26.03 6.05
N THR A 125 -4.50 25.23 5.13
CA THR A 125 -3.47 25.65 4.17
C THR A 125 -3.99 26.70 3.19
N ALA A 126 -5.21 26.55 2.67
CA ALA A 126 -5.86 27.48 1.76
C ALA A 126 -6.17 28.82 2.44
N LYS A 127 -6.65 28.81 3.69
CA LYS A 127 -6.84 30.04 4.50
C LYS A 127 -5.51 30.78 4.67
N ARG A 128 -4.42 30.08 5.05
CA ARG A 128 -3.07 30.66 5.20
C ARG A 128 -2.51 31.14 3.85
N ARG A 129 -2.71 30.40 2.76
CA ARG A 129 -2.30 30.77 1.39
C ARG A 129 -3.00 32.05 0.92
N LYS A 130 -4.32 32.15 1.06
CA LYS A 130 -5.12 33.35 0.72
C LYS A 130 -4.65 34.59 1.49
N LYS A 131 -4.32 34.46 2.78
CA LYS A 131 -3.74 35.57 3.57
C LYS A 131 -2.40 36.05 2.97
N ARG A 132 -1.48 35.13 2.66
CA ARG A 132 -0.18 35.45 2.05
C ARG A 132 -0.30 36.07 0.66
N GLU A 133 -1.23 35.59 -0.17
CA GLU A 133 -1.47 36.12 -1.51
C GLU A 133 -1.99 37.56 -1.46
N LYS A 134 -2.94 37.87 -0.57
CA LYS A 134 -3.42 39.24 -0.34
C LYS A 134 -2.28 40.17 0.08
N LEU A 135 -1.41 39.73 0.98
CA LEU A 135 -0.26 40.52 1.43
C LEU A 135 0.77 40.71 0.30
N LYS A 136 1.03 39.69 -0.53
CA LYS A 136 1.88 39.80 -1.73
C LYS A 136 1.29 40.79 -2.74
N GLN A 137 -0.02 40.73 -3.00
CA GLN A 137 -0.69 41.66 -3.91
C GLN A 137 -0.61 43.11 -3.42
N LYS A 138 -0.87 43.36 -2.12
CA LYS A 138 -0.70 44.70 -1.52
C LYS A 138 0.74 45.22 -1.68
N LYS A 139 1.76 44.39 -1.39
CA LYS A 139 3.18 44.76 -1.56
C LYS A 139 3.54 45.05 -3.03
N LEU A 140 3.01 44.28 -3.98
CA LEU A 140 3.22 44.50 -5.41
C LEU A 140 2.55 45.80 -5.88
N MET A 141 1.32 46.08 -5.43
CA MET A 141 0.62 47.34 -5.73
C MET A 141 1.37 48.55 -5.16
N ALA A 142 1.84 48.49 -3.91
CA ALA A 142 2.62 49.56 -3.30
C ALA A 142 3.96 49.79 -4.04
N LYS A 143 4.64 48.74 -4.49
CA LYS A 143 5.86 48.86 -5.31
C LYS A 143 5.58 49.51 -6.67
N LYS A 144 4.49 49.13 -7.34
CA LYS A 144 4.06 49.76 -8.61
C LYS A 144 3.72 51.23 -8.42
N ALA A 145 2.94 51.57 -7.39
CA ALA A 145 2.61 52.95 -7.06
C ALA A 145 3.86 53.79 -6.76
N LYS A 146 4.86 53.25 -6.05
CA LYS A 146 6.15 53.91 -5.85
C LYS A 146 6.94 54.08 -7.15
N GLN A 147 6.92 53.10 -8.06
CA GLN A 147 7.59 53.22 -9.37
C GLN A 147 6.92 54.24 -10.29
N ASP A 148 5.59 54.34 -10.26
CA ASP A 148 4.85 55.35 -11.03
C ASP A 148 5.05 56.76 -10.45
N ALA A 149 5.09 56.91 -9.12
CA ALA A 149 5.46 58.17 -8.47
C ALA A 149 6.90 58.61 -8.82
N ASN A 150 7.85 57.67 -8.83
CA ASN A 150 9.25 57.94 -9.16
C ASN A 150 9.50 58.17 -10.67
N LYS A 151 8.50 57.98 -11.53
CA LYS A 151 8.54 58.36 -12.96
C LYS A 151 7.98 59.76 -13.22
N GLY A 152 7.39 60.41 -12.20
CA GLY A 152 6.78 61.74 -12.30
C GLY A 152 7.55 62.88 -11.63
N GLU A 153 8.49 62.59 -10.72
CA GLU A 153 9.21 63.63 -9.97
C GLU A 153 10.73 63.37 -9.95
N ASP A 154 11.43 63.99 -10.91
CA ASP A 154 12.79 64.49 -10.70
C ASP A 154 12.66 65.88 -10.06
N SER A 155 12.36 65.92 -8.76
CA SER A 155 12.45 67.12 -7.94
C SER A 155 12.25 66.76 -6.48
N GLU A 156 13.37 66.66 -5.77
CA GLU A 156 13.58 67.08 -4.38
C GLU A 156 12.43 66.90 -3.37
N LYS A 157 12.65 66.07 -2.33
CA LYS A 157 12.76 66.48 -0.92
C LYS A 157 12.38 65.37 0.09
N SER A 158 13.30 65.20 1.04
CA SER A 158 13.20 64.71 2.44
C SER A 158 12.15 63.68 2.88
N SER A 159 12.68 62.64 3.55
CA SER A 159 12.15 61.94 4.73
C SER A 159 10.69 62.15 5.14
N SER A 160 9.93 61.06 5.21
CA SER A 160 9.02 60.85 6.33
C SER A 160 8.79 59.37 6.58
N SER A 161 9.04 59.02 7.83
CA SER A 161 8.71 57.78 8.51
C SER A 161 7.28 57.30 8.20
N SER A 162 7.13 56.00 7.95
CA SER A 162 5.85 55.28 8.07
C SER A 162 6.17 53.81 8.34
N GLU A 163 6.75 53.59 9.51
CA GLU A 163 6.62 52.33 10.24
C GLU A 163 5.25 52.35 10.91
N GLU A 164 4.20 52.08 10.14
CA GLU A 164 2.87 51.79 10.69
C GLU A 164 2.81 50.30 11.02
N ASP A 165 3.06 50.02 12.30
CA ASP A 165 2.25 49.16 13.16
C ASP A 165 1.35 48.12 12.44
N ASP A 166 1.89 46.91 12.26
CA ASP A 166 1.12 45.70 11.94
C ASP A 166 1.14 44.75 13.16
N GLN A 167 1.14 45.32 14.37
CA GLN A 167 0.82 44.60 15.61
C GLN A 167 -0.68 44.63 15.81
N GLU A 168 -1.43 43.75 15.14
CA GLU A 168 -2.68 43.17 15.67
C GLU A 168 -3.34 42.28 14.61
N ARG A 169 -2.88 41.03 14.58
CA ARG A 169 -3.68 39.80 14.69
C ARG A 169 -2.72 38.62 14.61
N GLU A 170 -1.89 38.51 15.64
CA GLU A 170 -1.50 37.25 16.26
C GLU A 170 -2.79 36.54 16.70
N ALA A 171 -3.60 36.09 15.74
CA ALA A 171 -4.62 35.10 16.01
C ALA A 171 -3.85 33.79 16.15
N GLU A 172 -3.30 33.63 17.35
CA GLU A 172 -2.73 32.45 17.97
C GLU A 172 -1.96 31.55 17.02
N ASP A 173 -0.65 31.48 17.24
CA ASP A 173 0.18 30.35 16.87
C ASP A 173 -0.43 29.03 17.41
N ASP A 174 -1.50 28.55 16.76
CA ASP A 174 -1.87 27.14 16.68
C ASP A 174 -0.91 26.47 15.68
N ALA A 175 0.38 26.73 15.91
CA ALA A 175 1.47 25.86 15.54
C ALA A 175 1.49 24.78 16.63
N GLU A 176 0.49 23.89 16.59
CA GLU A 176 0.61 22.58 17.23
C GLU A 176 1.98 22.05 16.81
N ALA A 177 2.89 21.98 17.79
CA ALA A 177 4.30 21.73 17.55
C ALA A 177 4.45 20.51 16.64
N PRO A 178 5.36 20.52 15.65
CA PRO A 178 5.55 19.37 14.78
C PRO A 178 5.84 18.14 15.65
N SER A 179 4.87 17.22 15.74
CA SER A 179 4.89 16.05 16.62
C SER A 179 5.89 14.97 16.18
N PHE A 180 6.85 15.35 15.32
CA PHE A 180 7.91 14.49 14.83
C PHE A 180 9.20 14.77 15.59
N VAL A 181 9.30 14.21 16.79
CA VAL A 181 10.56 14.07 17.50
C VAL A 181 11.30 12.87 16.91
N MET A 182 12.25 13.12 16.01
CA MET A 182 13.17 12.08 15.55
C MET A 182 14.10 11.73 16.71
N GLY A 183 13.84 10.61 17.37
CA GLY A 183 14.71 10.06 18.41
C GLY A 183 16.10 9.77 17.84
N LYS A 184 17.13 10.20 18.58
CA LYS A 184 18.54 9.87 18.32
C LYS A 184 18.83 8.41 18.63
#